data_AF-A0AAU7CQC0-F1
#
_entry.id   AF-A0AAU7CQC0-F1
#
_cell.length_a   1.000
_cell.length_b   1.000
_cell.length_c   1.000
_cell.angle_alpha   90.00
_cell.angle_beta   90.00
_cell.angle_gamma   90.00
#
_symmetry.space_group_name_H-M   'P 1'
#
loop_
_entity.id
_entity.type
_entity.pdbx_description
1 polymer ?
#
loop_
_entity_poly.entity_id
_entity_poly.type
_entity_poly.pdbx_seq_one_letter_code
_entity_poly.pdbx_strand_id
1 'polypeptide(L)' 'MPETITLSEAALSLFRLHIERHGQIDVNDSTRELYRELARAGLMRSGSTFRDGPESIYRLTQEGFDRKAELAGCAKGSEQ' A
#
# COMPACT_ATOMS: atom_id res chain seq x y z
N MET A 1 12.20 10.02 18.29
CA MET A 1 11.58 8.69 18.44
C MET A 1 11.33 8.17 17.04
N PRO A 2 11.86 7.00 16.61
CA PRO A 2 11.53 6.48 15.29
C PRO A 2 10.08 6.00 15.36
N GLU A 3 9.19 6.70 14.66
CA GLU A 3 7.81 6.27 14.47
C GLU A 3 7.85 5.05 13.55
N THR A 4 7.97 3.86 14.13
CA THR A 4 7.72 2.59 13.43
C THR A 4 6.28 2.65 12.97
N ILE A 5 6.08 2.98 11.69
CA ILE A 5 4.78 3.06 11.05
C ILE A 5 4.16 1.66 11.15
N THR A 6 3.32 1.44 12.16
CA THR A 6 2.55 0.21 12.36
C THR A 6 1.49 0.16 11.29
N LEU A 7 1.86 -0.31 10.10
CA LEU A 7 0.93 -0.63 9.04
C LEU A 7 0.01 -1.75 9.51
N SER A 8 -1.29 -1.54 9.41
CA SER A 8 -2.28 -2.58 9.67
C SER A 8 -2.07 -3.78 8.74
N GLU A 9 -2.26 -5.01 9.24
CA GLU A 9 -2.19 -6.23 8.41
C GLU A 9 -3.14 -6.18 7.19
N ALA A 10 -4.27 -5.49 7.34
CA ALA A 10 -5.20 -5.21 6.25
C ALA A 10 -4.57 -4.37 5.14
N ALA A 11 -3.78 -3.35 5.48
CA ALA A 11 -3.08 -2.50 4.52
C ALA A 11 -2.01 -3.30 3.76
N LEU A 12 -1.29 -4.19 4.44
CA LEU A 12 -0.32 -5.11 3.81
C LEU A 12 -0.99 -6.12 2.89
N SER A 13 -2.13 -6.67 3.31
CA SER A 13 -2.92 -7.59 2.50
C SER A 13 -3.44 -6.90 1.25
N LEU A 14 -3.96 -5.67 1.37
CA LEU A 14 -4.37 -4.84 0.25
C LEU A 14 -3.21 -4.54 -0.70
N PHE A 15 -2.04 -4.23 -0.14
CA PHE A 15 -0.83 -3.95 -0.92
C PHE A 15 -0.37 -5.16 -1.74
N ARG A 16 -0.38 -6.36 -1.15
CA ARG A 16 -0.08 -7.62 -1.87
C ARG A 16 -1.11 -7.88 -2.97
N LEU A 17 -2.39 -7.70 -2.66
CA LEU A 17 -3.47 -7.85 -3.65
C LEU A 17 -3.34 -6.84 -4.80
N HIS A 18 -2.94 -5.59 -4.49
CA HIS A 18 -2.71 -4.55 -5.48
C HIS A 18 -1.56 -4.93 -6.43
N ILE A 19 -0.49 -5.52 -5.90
CA ILE A 19 0.62 -6.03 -6.72
C ILE A 19 0.15 -7.18 -7.63
N GLU A 20 -0.58 -8.15 -7.07
CA GLU A 20 -1.09 -9.30 -7.83
C GLU A 20 -2.07 -8.87 -8.93
N ARG A 21 -2.91 -7.86 -8.66
CA ARG A 21 -3.87 -7.30 -9.60
C ARG A 21 -3.30 -6.18 -10.46
N HIS A 22 -1.98 -5.90 -10.40
CA HIS A 22 -1.34 -4.82 -11.15
C HIS A 22 -2.01 -3.44 -11.00
N GLY A 23 -2.55 -3.17 -9.81
CA GLY A 23 -3.27 -1.94 -9.50
C GLY A 23 -4.72 -1.89 -9.98
N GLN A 24 -5.28 -3.00 -10.46
CA GLN A 24 -6.70 -3.15 -10.76
C GLN A 24 -7.52 -3.46 -9.50
N ILE A 25 -7.45 -2.57 -8.51
CA ILE A 25 -8.30 -2.62 -7.31
C ILE A 25 -9.12 -1.35 -7.26
N ASP A 26 -10.42 -1.53 -7.03
CA ASP A 26 -11.36 -0.43 -6.86
C ASP A 26 -11.06 0.34 -5.56
N VAL A 27 -10.96 1.66 -5.69
CA VAL A 27 -10.73 2.56 -4.56
C VAL A 27 -12.09 2.98 -3.99
N ASN A 28 -12.58 2.20 -3.04
CA ASN A 28 -13.77 2.53 -2.26
C ASN A 28 -13.39 3.06 -0.88
N ASP A 29 -14.37 3.51 -0.09
CA ASP A 29 -14.11 4.08 1.25
C ASP A 29 -13.32 3.12 2.14
N SER A 30 -13.63 1.82 2.08
CA SER A 30 -12.96 0.77 2.86
C SER A 30 -11.50 0.51 2.46
N THR A 31 -11.15 0.67 1.18
CA THR A 31 -9.76 0.51 0.70
C THR A 31 -8.99 1.81 0.71
N ARG A 32 -9.69 2.96 0.65
CA ARG A 32 -9.11 4.31 0.63
C ARG A 32 -8.36 4.61 1.92
N GLU A 33 -8.90 4.25 3.08
CA GLU A 33 -8.19 4.45 4.36
C GLU A 33 -6.89 3.64 4.40
N LEU A 34 -6.91 2.39 3.95
CA LEU A 34 -5.73 1.51 3.88
C LEU A 34 -4.68 2.04 2.89
N TYR A 35 -5.13 2.51 1.72
CA TYR A 35 -4.24 3.15 0.74
C TYR A 35 -3.63 4.44 1.28
N ARG A 36 -4.38 5.20 2.08
CA ARG A 36 -3.89 6.40 2.74
C ARG A 36 -2.82 6.08 3.79
N GLU A 37 -2.96 4.99 4.52
CA GLU A 37 -1.92 4.47 5.42
C GLU A 37 -0.65 4.09 4.64
N LEU A 38 -0.79 3.34 3.54
CA LEU A 38 0.33 2.97 2.67
C LEU A 38 1.00 4.21 2.05
N ALA A 39 0.22 5.23 1.71
CA ALA A 39 0.72 6.49 1.19
C ALA A 39 1.45 7.32 2.25
N ARG A 40 0.95 7.35 3.49
CA ARG A 40 1.65 7.96 4.63
C ARG A 40 2.96 7.24 4.94
N ALA A 41 3.01 5.93 4.73
CA ALA A 41 4.21 5.12 4.84
C ALA A 41 5.22 5.32 3.68
N GLY A 42 4.87 6.12 2.66
CA GLY A 42 5.71 6.36 1.49
C GLY A 42 5.75 5.20 0.49
N LEU A 43 5.00 4.12 0.73
CA LEU A 43 4.98 2.93 -0.12
C LEU A 43 4.12 3.13 -1.38
N MET A 44 3.14 4.01 -1.31
CA MET A 44 2.25 4.33 -2.42
C MET A 44 2.06 5.84 -2.57
N ARG A 45 1.68 6.26 -3.77
CA ARG A 45 1.29 7.64 -4.06
C ARG A 45 -0.11 7.64 -4.66
N SER A 46 -1.01 8.39 -4.06
CA SER A 46 -2.30 8.69 -4.67
C SER A 46 -2.09 9.59 -5.88
N GLY A 47 -2.76 9.25 -6.97
CA GLY A 47 -2.87 10.02 -8.18
C GLY A 47 -4.33 10.24 -8.51
N SER A 48 -4.59 11.35 -9.19
CA SER A 48 -5.89 11.61 -9.79
C SER A 48 -5.84 11.21 -11.26
N THR A 49 -6.91 10.61 -11.77
CA THR A 49 -7.10 10.49 -13.22
C THR A 49 -8.25 11.36 -13.67
N PHE A 50 -8.11 11.92 -14.87
CA PHE A 50 -9.13 12.80 -15.46
C PHE A 50 -10.49 12.12 -15.65
N ARG A 51 -10.54 10.78 -15.72
CA ARG A 51 -11.79 10.01 -15.91
C ARG A 51 -12.52 9.67 -14.63
N ASP A 52 -11.80 9.54 -13.52
CA ASP A 52 -12.32 8.83 -12.35
C ASP A 52 -12.29 9.70 -11.08
N GLY A 53 -11.55 10.82 -11.10
CA GLY A 53 -11.54 11.82 -10.03
C GLY A 53 -10.23 11.93 -9.25
N PRO A 54 -10.19 12.78 -8.20
CA PRO A 54 -9.08 12.85 -7.26
C PRO A 54 -9.00 11.53 -6.47
N GLU A 55 -7.78 10.97 -6.34
CA GLU A 55 -7.49 9.71 -5.62
C GLU A 55 -7.97 8.40 -6.31
N SER A 56 -8.25 8.42 -7.61
CA SER A 56 -8.68 7.21 -8.34
C SER A 56 -7.59 6.20 -8.64
N ILE A 57 -6.31 6.58 -8.60
CA ILE A 57 -5.22 5.64 -8.83
C ILE A 57 -4.24 5.68 -7.67
N TYR A 58 -3.85 4.51 -7.19
CA TYR A 58 -2.72 4.37 -6.30
C TYR A 58 -1.58 3.73 -7.06
N ARG A 59 -0.43 4.41 -7.10
CA ARG A 59 0.77 3.88 -7.76
C ARG A 59 1.81 3.54 -6.71
N LEU A 60 2.40 2.37 -6.85
CA LEU A 60 3.60 1.99 -6.11
C LEU A 60 4.72 2.99 -6.37
N THR A 61 5.32 3.48 -5.30
CA THR A 61 6.58 4.22 -5.38
C THR A 61 7.72 3.24 -5.56
N GLN A 62 8.89 3.73 -5.96
CA GLN A 62 10.09 2.91 -6.06
C GLN A 62 10.45 2.29 -4.69
N GLU A 63 10.32 3.08 -3.62
CA GLU A 63 10.50 2.59 -2.24
C GLU A 63 9.47 1.52 -1.85
N GLY A 64 8.20 1.70 -2.23
CA GLY A 64 7.17 0.68 -2.04
C GLY A 64 7.50 -0.62 -2.77
N PHE A 65 7.99 -0.53 -4.00
CA PHE A 65 8.37 -1.69 -4.78
C PHE A 65 9.63 -2.39 -4.25
N ASP A 66 10.60 -1.65 -3.75
CA ASP A 66 11.82 -2.20 -3.14
C ASP A 66 11.49 -2.89 -1.81
N ARG A 67 10.75 -2.18 -0.94
CA ARG A 67 10.24 -2.71 0.33
C ARG A 67 9.19 -3.80 0.15
N LYS A 68 8.57 -3.99 -1.02
CA LYS A 68 7.57 -5.04 -1.23
C LYS A 68 8.14 -6.42 -0.94
N ALA A 69 9.43 -6.65 -1.20
CA ALA A 69 10.07 -7.94 -0.96
C ALA A 69 10.21 -8.20 0.54
N GLU A 70 10.51 -7.17 1.33
CA GLU A 70 10.59 -7.21 2.79
C GLU A 70 9.19 -7.38 3.39
N LEU A 71 8.19 -6.60 2.94
CA LEU A 71 6.82 -6.65 3.45
C LEU A 71 6.02 -7.87 2.94
N ALA A 72 6.31 -8.41 1.76
CA ALA A 72 5.76 -9.68 1.29
C ALA A 72 6.52 -10.88 1.87
N GLY A 73 7.82 -10.71 2.14
CA GLY A 73 8.71 -11.72 2.73
C GLY A 73 8.55 -11.88 4.24
N CYS A 74 8.02 -10.89 4.95
CA CYS A 74 7.75 -10.98 6.38
C CYS A 74 6.45 -11.74 6.68
N ALA A 75 6.44 -13.02 6.32
CA ALA A 75 5.57 -14.06 6.92
C ALA A 75 6.41 -15.23 7.45
N LYS A 76 7.72 -15.00 7.68
CA LYS A 76 8.63 -15.94 8.35
C LYS A 76 9.47 -15.16 9.37
N GLY A 77 9.05 -15.25 10.64
CA GLY A 77 9.94 -15.03 11.79
C GLY A 77 9.78 -13.70 12.51
N SER A 78 8.67 -13.52 13.22
CA SER A 78 8.76 -12.90 14.55
C SER A 78 9.33 -13.96 15.49
N GLU A 79 10.64 -13.98 15.69
CA GLU A 79 11.31 -14.51 16.91
C GLU A 79 12.83 -14.38 16.73
N GLN A 80 13.43 -13.44 17.48
CA GLN A 80 14.59 -13.63 18.35
C GLN A 80 14.94 -12.33 19.08
#